data_AF-A0A932MTA5-F1
#
_entry.id   AF-A0A932MTA5-F1
#
_cell.length_a   1.000
_cell.length_b   1.000
_cell.length_c   1.000
_cell.angle_alpha   90.00
_cell.angle_beta   90.00
_cell.angle_gamma   90.00
#
_symmetry.space_group_name_H-M   'P 1'
#
loop_
_entity.id
_entity.type
_entity.pdbx_description
1 polymer ?
#
loop_
_entity_poly.entity_id
_entity_poly.type
_entity_poly.pdbx_seq_one_letter_code
_entity_poly.pdbx_strand_id
1 'polypeptide(L)'
;MEQTIQKLNDLIGVISTKLPDENDLKGFPGISKALILDSLNISNGLLTTLKGHNNHFEVILFKRESADVFEKLFRELDEDFDKIKTDKFNTILKQISKLNSLSRQTYATVINSSPLRSEAEIAKLKEELALLTSNNEQLKQINQDLLTLKDSTIKNASAVTNEASAFRDNAKTIKDVIEGMKTTSETIIADFKEKQRVAIENENQITAFLGTIEETKASVEKIKENTTQWQSDIKAAKENLETKTEEFDKLNTRSKNIQKEIEETHEKIFGKTDEDNKLIKGYLQETEDLKNSLAKFLKEQEDKFLAQFTEIKGLLPDATSAGLAAAYQKQKESYTQPILLWSIVFFSSILGMTVVGVIILIMHFKNAIDTSLNGAFISLLKDLPFFIPTIWLAAFASKQQSQYKRLQQEYAFKETNAKSFHGHKEQIERLMKDGAADKELIAQLVAQLVMITAQNPSYTLDNKSHEDSSPLLKVFEKYLPWSGGKKDKA
;
A
#
# COMPACT_ATOMS: atom_id res chain seq x y z
N MET A 1 75.59 -80.27 111.94
CA MET A 1 76.15 -78.92 112.19
C MET A 1 75.21 -78.11 113.04
N GLU A 2 73.90 -78.21 112.80
CA GLU A 2 72.85 -77.50 113.55
C GLU A 2 72.93 -77.69 115.06
N GLN A 3 73.09 -78.93 115.55
CA GLN A 3 73.26 -79.17 117.00
C GLN A 3 74.50 -78.47 117.59
N THR A 4 75.60 -78.39 116.83
CA THR A 4 76.84 -77.73 117.25
C THR A 4 76.68 -76.21 117.28
N ILE A 5 75.98 -75.64 116.28
CA ILE A 5 75.62 -74.22 116.23
C ILE A 5 74.69 -73.88 117.40
N GLN A 6 73.71 -74.73 117.69
CA GLN A 6 72.81 -74.52 118.83
C GLN A 6 73.58 -74.50 120.15
N LYS A 7 74.48 -75.47 120.38
CA LYS A 7 75.35 -75.47 121.57
C LYS A 7 76.23 -74.22 121.67
N LEU A 8 76.70 -73.69 120.55
CA LEU A 8 77.45 -72.42 120.52
C LEU A 8 76.57 -71.23 120.88
N ASN A 9 75.35 -71.17 120.35
CA ASN A 9 74.37 -70.12 120.71
C ASN A 9 74.00 -70.20 122.19
N ASP A 10 73.81 -71.40 122.72
CA ASP A 10 73.54 -71.61 124.14
C ASP A 10 74.73 -71.14 124.99
N LEU A 11 75.97 -71.45 124.59
CA LEU A 11 77.18 -70.98 125.26
C LEU A 11 77.30 -69.44 125.22
N ILE A 12 77.02 -68.82 124.07
CA ILE A 12 76.98 -67.36 123.91
C ILE A 12 75.94 -66.76 124.88
N GLY A 13 74.77 -67.39 125.00
CA GLY A 13 73.72 -66.98 125.93
C GLY A 13 74.15 -67.10 127.40
N VAL A 14 74.78 -68.20 127.79
CA VAL A 14 75.29 -68.38 129.16
C VAL A 14 76.39 -67.38 129.47
N ILE A 15 77.31 -67.13 128.55
CA ILE A 15 78.38 -66.14 128.74
C ILE A 15 77.81 -64.72 128.83
N SER A 16 76.83 -64.38 127.99
CA SER A 16 76.18 -63.07 128.00
C SER A 16 75.45 -62.78 129.32
N THR A 17 74.90 -63.82 129.96
CA THR A 17 74.16 -63.69 131.23
C THR A 17 75.05 -63.79 132.47
N LYS A 18 76.04 -64.69 132.48
CA LYS A 18 76.86 -64.96 133.67
C LYS A 18 78.05 -64.01 133.85
N LEU A 19 78.66 -63.51 132.77
CA LEU A 19 79.84 -62.65 132.90
C LEU A 19 79.44 -61.18 133.10
N PRO A 20 80.06 -60.45 134.05
CA PRO A 20 79.83 -59.02 134.22
C PRO A 20 80.45 -58.21 133.08
N ASP A 21 79.95 -56.98 132.89
CA ASP A 21 80.46 -56.03 131.90
C ASP A 21 81.69 -55.29 132.46
N GLU A 22 82.77 -56.03 132.69
CA GLU A 22 84.07 -55.52 133.14
C GLU A 22 85.13 -55.64 132.03
N ASN A 23 86.11 -54.74 132.04
CA ASN A 23 87.20 -54.73 131.06
C ASN A 23 88.24 -55.83 131.31
N ASP A 24 88.45 -56.23 132.58
CA ASP A 24 89.43 -57.22 132.99
C ASP A 24 88.79 -58.28 133.91
N LEU A 25 88.28 -59.36 133.32
CA LEU A 25 87.59 -60.41 134.06
C LEU A 25 88.57 -61.28 134.88
N LYS A 26 88.33 -61.41 136.19
CA LYS A 26 89.11 -62.25 137.14
C LYS A 26 90.63 -61.97 137.11
N GLY A 27 91.04 -60.75 136.77
CA GLY A 27 92.45 -60.33 136.74
C GLY A 27 93.21 -60.70 135.45
N PHE A 28 92.52 -61.05 134.36
CA PHE A 28 93.12 -61.24 133.04
C PHE A 28 93.06 -59.93 132.22
N PRO A 29 94.19 -59.24 131.98
CA PRO A 29 94.19 -57.95 131.29
C PRO A 29 93.68 -58.06 129.84
N GLY A 30 92.74 -57.19 129.47
CA GLY A 30 92.17 -57.11 128.13
C GLY A 30 91.15 -58.19 127.79
N ILE A 31 90.84 -59.09 128.72
CA ILE A 31 89.78 -60.09 128.55
C ILE A 31 88.47 -59.53 129.12
N SER A 32 87.69 -58.92 128.23
CA SER A 32 86.34 -58.45 128.52
C SER A 32 85.28 -59.44 128.03
N LYS A 33 84.08 -59.37 128.61
CA LYS A 33 82.92 -60.13 128.14
C LYS A 33 82.63 -59.87 126.65
N ALA A 34 82.73 -58.61 126.22
CA ALA A 34 82.51 -58.22 124.83
C ALA A 34 83.50 -58.92 123.88
N LEU A 35 84.78 -59.02 124.25
CA LEU A 35 85.80 -59.70 123.45
C LEU A 35 85.52 -61.20 123.33
N ILE A 36 85.12 -61.85 124.43
CA ILE A 36 84.77 -63.27 124.44
C ILE A 36 83.56 -63.52 123.53
N LEU A 37 82.52 -62.69 123.65
CA LEU A 37 81.31 -62.81 122.85
C LEU A 37 81.58 -62.57 121.35
N ASP A 38 82.37 -61.55 120.99
CA ASP A 38 82.76 -61.30 119.60
C ASP A 38 83.50 -62.50 118.99
N SER A 39 84.44 -63.07 119.74
CA SER A 39 85.19 -64.24 119.27
C SER A 39 84.30 -65.48 119.07
N LEU A 40 83.29 -65.69 119.92
CA LEU A 40 82.33 -66.78 119.77
C LEU A 40 81.33 -66.51 118.63
N ASN A 41 80.92 -65.26 118.43
CA ASN A 41 80.06 -64.86 117.31
C ASN A 41 80.76 -65.05 115.96
N ILE A 42 82.06 -64.74 115.86
CA ILE A 42 82.86 -65.05 114.66
C ILE A 42 82.82 -66.55 114.37
N SER A 43 83.09 -67.38 115.38
CA SER A 43 83.00 -68.83 115.22
C SER A 43 81.61 -69.28 114.80
N ASN A 44 80.55 -68.67 115.34
CA ASN A 44 79.17 -68.97 114.96
C ASN A 44 78.88 -68.65 113.48
N GLY A 45 79.38 -67.52 112.99
CA GLY A 45 79.31 -67.15 111.57
C GLY A 45 80.00 -68.20 110.67
N LEU A 46 81.21 -68.62 111.04
CA LEU A 46 81.96 -69.65 110.30
C LEU A 46 81.22 -71.00 110.28
N LEU A 47 80.67 -71.43 111.42
CA LEU A 47 79.89 -72.67 111.50
C LEU A 47 78.60 -72.62 110.68
N THR A 48 77.98 -71.44 110.58
CA THR A 48 76.78 -71.25 109.76
C THR A 48 77.09 -71.47 108.29
N THR A 49 78.22 -70.98 107.77
CA THR A 49 78.64 -71.25 106.38
C THR A 49 78.94 -72.74 106.16
N LEU A 50 79.48 -73.44 107.15
CA LEU A 50 79.75 -74.88 107.09
C LEU A 50 78.48 -75.76 107.10
N LYS A 51 77.29 -75.19 107.35
CA LYS A 51 76.01 -75.93 107.32
C LYS A 51 75.77 -76.63 105.97
N GLY A 52 76.18 -76.00 104.86
CA GLY A 52 76.06 -76.57 103.51
C GLY A 52 77.01 -77.74 103.23
N HIS A 53 78.04 -77.94 104.05
CA HIS A 53 79.11 -78.93 103.84
C HIS A 53 79.07 -80.04 104.91
N ASN A 54 77.88 -80.44 105.34
CA ASN A 54 77.66 -81.34 106.48
C ASN A 54 78.38 -82.70 106.40
N ASN A 55 78.62 -83.20 105.18
CA ASN A 55 79.20 -84.51 104.89
C ASN A 55 80.73 -84.46 104.63
N HIS A 56 81.37 -83.28 104.71
CA HIS A 56 82.81 -83.15 104.56
C HIS A 56 83.53 -83.75 105.78
N PHE A 57 84.61 -84.50 105.56
CA PHE A 57 85.31 -85.24 106.62
C PHE A 57 85.73 -84.34 107.81
N GLU A 58 86.29 -83.18 107.50
CA GLU A 58 86.77 -82.15 108.42
C GLU A 58 85.62 -81.50 109.19
N VAL A 59 84.44 -81.37 108.56
CA VAL A 59 83.22 -80.89 109.20
C VAL A 59 82.66 -81.94 110.17
N ILE A 60 82.79 -83.23 109.85
CA ILE A 60 82.41 -84.32 110.75
C ILE A 60 83.36 -84.39 111.95
N LEU A 61 84.68 -84.33 111.72
CA LEU A 61 85.68 -84.33 112.77
C LEU A 61 85.49 -83.13 113.73
N PHE A 62 85.25 -81.94 113.17
CA PHE A 62 84.95 -80.74 113.95
C PHE A 62 83.74 -80.94 114.88
N LYS A 63 82.64 -81.55 114.40
CA LYS A 63 81.45 -81.80 115.23
C LYS A 63 81.77 -82.67 116.46
N ARG A 64 82.65 -83.65 116.29
CA ARG A 64 83.08 -84.54 117.37
C ARG A 64 83.98 -83.81 118.37
N GLU A 65 85.01 -83.12 117.89
CA GLU A 65 85.95 -82.43 118.77
C GLU A 65 85.33 -81.24 119.50
N SER A 66 84.46 -80.49 118.83
CA SER A 66 83.74 -79.37 119.45
C SER A 66 82.76 -79.83 120.53
N ALA A 67 82.15 -81.02 120.40
CA ALA A 67 81.26 -81.56 121.43
C ALA A 67 81.98 -81.74 122.78
N ASP A 68 83.20 -82.29 122.77
CA ASP A 68 84.03 -82.45 123.98
C ASP A 68 84.43 -81.09 124.58
N VAL A 69 84.65 -80.08 123.73
CA VAL A 69 84.98 -78.73 124.16
C VAL A 69 83.76 -78.05 124.81
N PHE A 70 82.57 -78.19 124.23
CA PHE A 70 81.33 -77.66 124.81
C PHE A 70 81.01 -78.30 126.17
N GLU A 71 81.14 -79.61 126.30
CA GLU A 71 80.87 -80.30 127.57
C GLU A 71 81.79 -79.80 128.69
N LYS A 72 83.08 -79.63 128.40
CA LYS A 72 84.04 -79.03 129.33
C LYS A 72 83.69 -77.58 129.65
N LEU A 73 83.29 -76.79 128.66
CA LEU A 73 82.91 -75.39 128.87
C LEU A 73 81.71 -75.27 129.80
N PHE A 74 80.61 -75.95 129.51
CA PHE A 74 79.40 -75.86 130.34
C PHE A 74 79.62 -76.37 131.76
N ARG A 75 80.45 -77.41 131.96
CA ARG A 75 80.78 -77.90 133.30
C ARG A 75 81.56 -76.87 134.13
N GLU A 76 82.55 -76.20 133.54
CA GLU A 76 83.31 -75.17 134.28
C GLU A 76 82.51 -73.87 134.45
N LEU A 77 81.49 -73.63 133.61
CA LEU A 77 80.57 -72.49 133.68
C LEU A 77 79.35 -72.73 134.58
N ASP A 78 79.28 -73.83 135.34
CA ASP A 78 78.08 -74.21 136.12
C ASP A 78 77.85 -73.29 137.34
N GLU A 79 78.93 -72.79 137.97
CA GLU A 79 78.87 -71.90 139.13
C GLU A 79 78.57 -70.43 138.74
N ASP A 80 78.12 -69.60 139.71
CA ASP A 80 78.01 -68.14 139.53
C ASP A 80 79.39 -67.50 139.35
N PHE A 81 79.51 -66.46 138.53
CA PHE A 81 80.80 -65.85 138.18
C PHE A 81 81.64 -65.45 139.40
N ASP A 82 81.04 -64.97 140.47
CA ASP A 82 81.74 -64.62 141.72
C ASP A 82 82.46 -65.81 142.35
N LYS A 83 81.91 -67.02 142.23
CA LYS A 83 82.47 -68.26 142.81
C LYS A 83 83.53 -68.91 141.90
N ILE A 84 83.58 -68.53 140.62
CA ILE A 84 84.60 -69.04 139.69
C ILE A 84 85.98 -68.52 140.11
N LYS A 85 86.87 -69.44 140.49
CA LYS A 85 88.28 -69.15 140.78
C LYS A 85 89.05 -68.81 139.50
N THR A 86 90.10 -68.01 139.60
CA THR A 86 90.96 -67.57 138.47
C THR A 86 91.47 -68.73 137.61
N ASP A 87 91.86 -69.86 138.22
CA ASP A 87 92.33 -71.04 137.48
C ASP A 87 91.22 -71.73 136.64
N LYS A 88 89.99 -71.79 137.18
CA LYS A 88 88.83 -72.29 136.43
C LYS A 88 88.50 -71.34 135.27
N PHE A 89 88.56 -70.03 135.51
CA PHE A 89 88.34 -69.03 134.46
C PHE A 89 89.38 -69.12 133.33
N ASN A 90 90.65 -69.35 133.64
CA ASN A 90 91.69 -69.62 132.64
C ASN A 90 91.36 -70.86 131.79
N THR A 91 90.82 -71.91 132.42
CA THR A 91 90.40 -73.13 131.72
C THR A 91 89.27 -72.85 130.73
N ILE A 92 88.29 -72.03 131.11
CA ILE A 92 87.21 -71.57 130.22
C ILE A 92 87.79 -70.83 129.01
N LEU A 93 88.70 -69.87 129.22
CA LEU A 93 89.35 -69.12 128.13
C LEU A 93 90.11 -70.05 127.16
N LYS A 94 90.85 -71.03 127.68
CA LYS A 94 91.55 -72.03 126.86
C LYS A 94 90.60 -72.85 126.01
N GLN A 95 89.46 -73.28 126.55
CA GLN A 95 88.46 -74.03 125.79
C GLN A 95 87.77 -73.16 124.73
N ILE A 96 87.45 -71.90 125.04
CA ILE A 96 86.92 -70.94 124.05
C ILE A 96 87.92 -70.73 122.91
N SER A 97 89.20 -70.53 123.22
CA SER A 97 90.24 -70.39 122.20
C SER A 97 90.37 -71.64 121.33
N LYS A 98 90.29 -72.84 121.93
CA LYS A 98 90.34 -74.10 121.20
C LYS A 98 89.16 -74.23 120.23
N LEU A 99 87.96 -73.89 120.68
CA LEU A 99 86.75 -73.89 119.83
C LEU A 99 86.94 -72.98 118.61
N ASN A 100 87.45 -71.76 118.83
CA ASN A 100 87.65 -70.79 117.75
C ASN A 100 88.69 -71.23 116.73
N SER A 101 89.79 -71.84 117.18
CA SER A 101 90.82 -72.40 116.28
C SER A 101 90.25 -73.51 115.40
N LEU A 102 89.48 -74.43 116.01
CA LEU A 102 88.85 -75.52 115.28
C LEU A 102 87.87 -74.98 114.22
N SER A 103 87.02 -74.01 114.58
CA SER A 103 86.06 -73.42 113.63
C SER A 103 86.75 -72.75 112.44
N ARG A 104 87.85 -72.01 112.66
CA ARG A 104 88.63 -71.35 111.59
C ARG A 104 89.33 -72.35 110.68
N GLN A 105 89.97 -73.37 111.26
CA GLN A 105 90.69 -74.39 110.49
C GLN A 105 89.74 -75.16 109.57
N THR A 106 88.60 -75.62 110.11
CA THR A 106 87.60 -76.33 109.31
C THR A 106 87.02 -75.46 108.19
N TYR A 107 86.74 -74.18 108.47
CA TYR A 107 86.27 -73.25 107.44
C TYR A 107 87.26 -73.11 106.28
N ALA A 108 88.54 -72.86 106.61
CA ALA A 108 89.57 -72.67 105.60
C ALA A 108 89.76 -73.91 104.71
N THR A 109 89.76 -75.11 105.30
CA THR A 109 89.95 -76.35 104.53
C THR A 109 88.76 -76.65 103.59
N VAL A 110 87.54 -76.40 104.04
CA VAL A 110 86.33 -76.80 103.31
C VAL A 110 85.94 -75.79 102.23
N ILE A 111 86.00 -74.49 102.55
CA ILE A 111 85.51 -73.41 101.67
C ILE A 111 86.60 -72.95 100.69
N ASN A 112 87.88 -72.92 101.08
CA ASN A 112 88.97 -72.49 100.20
C ASN A 112 89.60 -73.64 99.39
N SER A 113 88.85 -74.71 99.10
CA SER A 113 89.33 -75.90 98.37
C SER A 113 89.63 -75.69 96.87
N SER A 114 89.66 -74.45 96.37
CA SER A 114 90.06 -74.13 94.99
C SER A 114 91.01 -72.93 94.89
N PRO A 115 92.34 -73.14 94.93
CA PRO A 115 93.28 -72.20 94.33
C PRO A 115 93.95 -72.89 93.12
N LEU A 116 93.42 -72.68 91.88
CA LEU A 116 94.10 -72.75 90.56
C LEU A 116 93.06 -73.00 89.42
N ARG A 117 92.73 -71.96 88.62
CA ARG A 117 91.97 -72.08 87.36
C ARG A 117 92.90 -72.61 86.24
N SER A 118 92.41 -73.48 85.36
CA SER A 118 93.24 -74.09 84.29
C SER A 118 93.49 -73.12 83.11
N GLU A 119 94.66 -73.20 82.45
CA GLU A 119 95.01 -72.33 81.30
C GLU A 119 93.99 -72.40 80.13
N ALA A 120 93.33 -73.55 79.95
CA ALA A 120 92.32 -73.76 78.91
C ALA A 120 91.05 -72.93 79.13
N GLU A 121 90.64 -72.72 80.38
CA GLU A 121 89.49 -71.86 80.71
C GLU A 121 89.83 -70.38 80.46
N ILE A 122 91.08 -69.97 80.71
CA ILE A 122 91.56 -68.61 80.44
C ILE A 122 91.56 -68.32 78.94
N ALA A 123 91.96 -69.29 78.10
CA ALA A 123 91.93 -69.13 76.64
C ALA A 123 90.51 -68.93 76.10
N LYS A 124 89.53 -69.75 76.55
CA LYS A 124 88.12 -69.60 76.17
C LYS A 124 87.54 -68.26 76.62
N LEU A 125 87.83 -67.81 77.84
CA LEU A 125 87.38 -66.52 78.34
C LEU A 125 87.96 -65.34 77.55
N LYS A 126 89.20 -65.45 77.05
CA LYS A 126 89.80 -64.43 76.17
C LYS A 126 89.12 -64.38 74.80
N GLU A 127 88.79 -65.53 74.22
CA GLU A 127 88.05 -65.62 72.95
C GLU A 127 86.65 -65.01 73.09
N GLU A 128 85.93 -65.33 74.17
CA GLU A 128 84.63 -64.76 74.48
C GLU A 128 84.71 -63.24 74.71
N LEU A 129 85.75 -62.76 75.41
CA LEU A 129 85.99 -61.33 75.60
C LEU A 129 86.29 -60.61 74.28
N ALA A 130 87.05 -61.23 73.38
CA ALA A 130 87.34 -60.68 72.06
C ALA A 130 86.05 -60.58 71.22
N LEU A 131 85.20 -61.61 71.26
CA LEU A 131 83.90 -61.61 70.60
C LEU A 131 82.98 -60.52 71.18
N LEU A 132 82.89 -60.41 72.50
CA LEU A 132 82.12 -59.35 73.20
C LEU A 132 82.63 -57.95 72.82
N THR A 133 83.95 -57.76 72.72
CA THR A 133 84.54 -56.48 72.32
C THR A 133 84.19 -56.13 70.88
N SER A 134 84.28 -57.11 69.96
CA SER A 134 83.88 -56.93 68.56
C SER A 134 82.39 -56.58 68.43
N ASN A 135 81.52 -57.27 69.15
CA ASN A 135 80.08 -57.00 69.16
C ASN A 135 79.77 -55.60 69.71
N ASN A 136 80.48 -55.17 70.76
CA ASN A 136 80.30 -53.83 71.33
C ASN A 136 80.71 -52.73 70.32
N GLU A 137 81.79 -52.94 69.58
CA GLU A 137 82.21 -51.99 68.54
C GLU A 137 81.20 -51.94 67.37
N GLN A 138 80.64 -53.08 66.96
CA GLN A 138 79.54 -53.12 65.99
C GLN A 138 78.29 -52.37 66.50
N LEU A 139 77.92 -52.54 67.77
CA LEU A 139 76.80 -51.81 68.38
C LEU A 139 77.04 -50.30 68.41
N LYS A 140 78.26 -49.84 68.66
CA LYS A 140 78.60 -48.41 68.55
C LYS A 140 78.43 -47.90 67.13
N GLN A 141 78.90 -48.64 66.13
CA GLN A 141 78.74 -48.25 64.73
C GLN A 141 77.25 -48.16 64.35
N ILE A 142 76.45 -49.17 64.70
CA ILE A 142 75.00 -49.16 64.46
C ILE A 142 74.34 -47.96 65.13
N ASN A 143 74.73 -47.61 66.36
CA ASN A 143 74.19 -46.44 67.04
C ASN A 143 74.56 -45.12 66.33
N GLN A 144 75.77 -45.00 65.79
CA GLN A 144 76.16 -43.83 64.99
C GLN A 144 75.34 -43.77 63.69
N ASP A 145 75.19 -44.89 62.99
CA ASP A 145 74.39 -44.95 61.76
C ASP A 145 72.92 -44.60 62.04
N LEU A 146 72.35 -45.06 63.15
CA LEU A 146 71.00 -44.69 63.59
C LEU A 146 70.86 -43.18 63.89
N LEU A 147 71.88 -42.56 64.50
CA LEU A 147 71.87 -41.12 64.74
C LEU A 147 71.89 -40.34 63.41
N THR A 148 72.76 -40.73 62.47
CA THR A 148 72.82 -40.07 61.15
C THR A 148 71.52 -40.27 60.36
N LEU A 149 70.93 -41.46 60.41
CA LEU A 149 69.64 -41.74 59.79
C LEU A 149 68.53 -40.91 60.43
N LYS A 150 68.52 -40.76 61.75
CA LYS A 150 67.56 -39.91 62.47
C LYS A 150 67.68 -38.45 62.02
N ASP A 151 68.89 -37.90 61.96
CA ASP A 151 69.12 -36.51 61.57
C ASP A 151 68.73 -36.26 60.10
N SER A 152 69.10 -37.18 59.21
CA SER A 152 68.66 -37.15 57.81
C SER A 152 67.13 -37.22 57.68
N THR A 153 66.49 -38.08 58.48
CA THR A 153 65.02 -38.21 58.52
C THR A 153 64.36 -36.91 58.97
N ILE A 154 64.87 -36.28 60.04
CA ILE A 154 64.36 -35.00 60.55
C ILE A 154 64.51 -33.90 59.50
N LYS A 155 65.68 -33.83 58.85
CA LYS A 155 65.94 -32.87 57.77
C LYS A 155 64.95 -33.05 56.62
N ASN A 156 64.75 -34.28 56.15
CA ASN A 156 63.81 -34.58 55.07
C ASN A 156 62.36 -34.26 55.47
N ALA A 157 61.94 -34.61 56.69
CA ALA A 157 60.61 -34.28 57.20
C ALA A 157 60.38 -32.75 57.25
N SER A 158 61.39 -31.98 57.67
CA SER A 158 61.32 -30.51 57.67
C SER A 158 61.25 -29.94 56.26
N ALA A 159 62.00 -30.49 55.31
CA ALA A 159 61.95 -30.09 53.90
C ALA A 159 60.56 -30.34 53.29
N VAL A 160 60.01 -31.55 53.49
CA VAL A 160 58.65 -31.91 53.04
C VAL A 160 57.60 -31.00 53.66
N THR A 161 57.74 -30.65 54.95
CA THR A 161 56.81 -29.74 55.63
C THR A 161 56.86 -28.34 55.02
N ASN A 162 58.06 -27.83 54.74
CA ASN A 162 58.23 -26.53 54.10
C ASN A 162 57.64 -26.52 52.68
N GLU A 163 57.91 -27.55 51.87
CA GLU A 163 57.33 -27.68 50.53
C GLU A 163 55.80 -27.78 50.57
N ALA A 164 55.24 -28.55 51.52
CA ALA A 164 53.80 -28.65 51.71
C ALA A 164 53.17 -27.31 52.11
N SER A 165 53.85 -26.51 52.95
CA SER A 165 53.39 -25.16 53.31
C SER A 165 53.40 -24.21 52.11
N ALA A 166 54.47 -24.23 51.30
CA ALA A 166 54.55 -23.44 50.08
C ALA A 166 53.48 -23.85 49.05
N PHE A 167 53.22 -25.15 48.91
CA PHE A 167 52.16 -25.64 48.04
C PHE A 167 50.78 -25.19 48.51
N ARG A 168 50.52 -25.21 49.82
CA ARG A 168 49.27 -24.71 50.41
C ARG A 168 49.06 -23.22 50.15
N ASP A 169 50.09 -22.41 50.29
CA ASP A 169 50.02 -20.96 50.05
C ASP A 169 49.80 -20.65 48.55
N ASN A 170 50.45 -21.40 47.67
CA ASN A 170 50.22 -21.32 46.23
C ASN A 170 48.77 -21.72 45.88
N ALA A 171 48.26 -22.80 46.46
CA ALA A 171 46.88 -23.25 46.25
C ALA A 171 45.86 -22.19 46.73
N LYS A 172 46.13 -21.53 47.86
CA LYS A 172 45.33 -20.41 48.34
C LYS A 172 45.34 -19.24 47.36
N THR A 173 46.52 -18.86 46.87
CA THR A 173 46.66 -17.77 45.89
C THR A 173 45.90 -18.08 44.60
N ILE A 174 46.02 -19.31 44.08
CA ILE A 174 45.27 -19.76 42.90
C ILE A 174 43.76 -19.69 43.15
N LYS A 175 43.29 -20.10 44.34
CA LYS A 175 41.88 -19.99 44.71
C LYS A 175 41.39 -18.54 44.67
N ASP A 176 42.16 -17.63 45.25
CA ASP A 176 41.81 -16.19 45.27
C ASP A 176 41.76 -15.61 43.85
N VAL A 177 42.69 -16.00 42.97
CA VAL A 177 42.66 -15.63 41.54
C VAL A 177 41.42 -16.19 40.85
N ILE A 178 41.05 -17.45 41.10
CA ILE A 178 39.85 -18.08 40.51
C ILE A 178 38.57 -17.35 40.97
N GLU A 179 38.47 -16.97 42.25
CA GLU A 179 37.34 -16.17 42.75
C GLU A 179 37.29 -14.77 42.10
N GLY A 180 38.44 -14.12 41.93
CA GLY A 180 38.56 -12.86 41.18
C GLY A 180 38.16 -13.00 39.69
N MET A 181 38.57 -14.07 39.03
CA MET A 181 38.16 -14.37 37.65
C MET A 181 36.66 -14.63 37.54
N LYS A 182 36.07 -15.33 38.52
CA LYS A 182 34.63 -15.61 38.55
C LYS A 182 33.81 -14.31 38.65
N THR A 183 34.16 -13.42 39.58
CA THR A 183 33.49 -12.12 39.74
C THR A 183 33.64 -11.23 38.51
N THR A 184 34.83 -11.21 37.89
CA THR A 184 35.07 -10.49 36.64
C THR A 184 34.21 -11.05 35.51
N SER A 185 34.13 -12.38 35.38
CA SER A 185 33.30 -13.06 34.38
C SER A 185 31.80 -12.75 34.58
N GLU A 186 31.30 -12.78 35.81
CA GLU A 186 29.93 -12.40 36.14
C GLU A 186 29.62 -10.95 35.74
N THR A 187 30.57 -10.03 35.96
CA THR A 187 30.46 -8.63 35.55
C THR A 187 30.44 -8.47 34.02
N ILE A 188 31.31 -9.19 33.31
CA ILE A 188 31.34 -9.20 31.83
C ILE A 188 30.02 -9.73 31.26
N ILE A 189 29.46 -10.78 31.84
CA ILE A 189 28.17 -11.34 31.42
C ILE A 189 27.04 -10.33 31.63
N ALA A 190 27.05 -9.60 32.75
CA ALA A 190 26.06 -8.56 33.02
C ALA A 190 26.16 -7.39 32.02
N ASP A 191 27.38 -6.89 31.77
CA ASP A 191 27.62 -5.83 30.78
C ASP A 191 27.21 -6.26 29.36
N PHE A 192 27.51 -7.51 28.98
CA PHE A 192 27.11 -8.05 27.67
C PHE A 192 25.59 -8.13 27.53
N LYS A 193 24.87 -8.58 28.57
CA LYS A 193 23.40 -8.62 28.57
C LYS A 193 22.80 -7.22 28.42
N GLU A 194 23.36 -6.23 29.12
CA GLU A 194 22.87 -4.86 29.02
C GLU A 194 23.15 -4.26 27.64
N LYS A 195 24.35 -4.48 27.09
CA LYS A 195 24.68 -4.08 25.71
C LYS A 195 23.76 -4.74 24.68
N GLN A 196 23.44 -6.02 24.86
CA GLN A 196 22.49 -6.73 23.99
C GLN A 196 21.09 -6.11 24.08
N ARG A 197 20.62 -5.79 25.31
CA ARG A 197 19.33 -5.12 25.53
C ARG A 197 19.27 -3.76 24.81
N VAL A 198 20.32 -2.94 24.97
CA VAL A 198 20.41 -1.63 24.31
C VAL A 198 20.47 -1.77 22.79
N ALA A 199 21.18 -2.78 22.26
CA ALA A 199 21.23 -3.03 20.82
C ALA A 199 19.84 -3.38 20.24
N ILE A 200 19.07 -4.24 20.92
CA ILE A 200 17.70 -4.61 20.52
C ILE A 200 16.78 -3.38 20.57
N GLU A 201 16.89 -2.55 21.60
CA GLU A 201 16.11 -1.31 21.70
C GLU A 201 16.42 -0.34 20.54
N ASN A 202 17.70 -0.16 20.22
CA ASN A 202 18.12 0.66 19.08
C ASN A 202 17.61 0.10 17.74
N GLU A 203 17.63 -1.22 17.55
CA GLU A 203 17.09 -1.88 16.35
C GLU A 203 15.58 -1.63 16.20
N ASN A 204 14.83 -1.71 17.30
CA ASN A 204 13.39 -1.39 17.31
C ASN A 204 13.15 0.08 16.95
N GLN A 205 13.92 1.01 17.52
CA GLN A 205 13.80 2.44 17.22
C GLN A 205 14.15 2.75 15.76
N ILE A 206 15.21 2.12 15.22
CA ILE A 206 15.59 2.26 13.80
C ILE A 206 14.46 1.74 12.91
N THR A 207 13.87 0.59 13.24
CA THR A 207 12.76 0.01 12.47
C THR A 207 11.53 0.92 12.47
N ALA A 208 11.17 1.48 13.64
CA ALA A 208 10.08 2.45 13.74
C ALA A 208 10.38 3.72 12.91
N PHE A 209 11.61 4.23 12.98
CA PHE A 209 12.03 5.40 12.21
C PHE A 209 11.97 5.14 10.70
N LEU A 210 12.42 3.96 10.24
CA LEU A 210 12.28 3.54 8.85
C LEU A 210 10.83 3.51 8.39
N GLY A 211 9.91 3.00 9.22
CA GLY A 211 8.47 3.06 8.94
C GLY A 211 7.97 4.50 8.72
N THR A 212 8.36 5.44 9.59
CA THR A 212 7.99 6.86 9.42
C THR A 212 8.58 7.50 8.15
N ILE A 213 9.79 7.07 7.75
CA ILE A 213 10.41 7.52 6.49
C ILE A 213 9.61 7.00 5.29
N GLU A 214 9.16 5.75 5.31
CA GLU A 214 8.33 5.17 4.25
C GLU A 214 6.99 5.91 4.10
N GLU A 215 6.30 6.20 5.21
CA GLU A 215 5.07 7.00 5.21
C GLU A 215 5.29 8.42 4.67
N THR A 216 6.39 9.05 5.08
CA THR A 216 6.77 10.39 4.60
C THR A 216 7.08 10.35 3.11
N LYS A 217 7.81 9.33 2.64
CA LYS A 217 8.12 9.12 1.22
C LYS A 217 6.84 8.97 0.39
N ALA A 218 5.89 8.15 0.83
CA ALA A 218 4.60 8.00 0.15
C ALA A 218 3.83 9.32 0.07
N SER A 219 3.86 10.12 1.15
CA SER A 219 3.26 11.45 1.16
C SER A 219 3.93 12.41 0.18
N VAL A 220 5.27 12.37 0.07
CA VAL A 220 6.04 13.17 -0.89
C VAL A 220 5.76 12.74 -2.33
N GLU A 221 5.64 11.44 -2.61
CA GLU A 221 5.26 10.92 -3.92
C GLU A 221 3.87 11.43 -4.35
N LYS A 222 2.90 11.42 -3.43
CA LYS A 222 1.57 11.99 -3.66
C LYS A 222 1.60 13.50 -3.93
N ILE A 223 2.43 14.26 -3.20
CA ILE A 223 2.63 15.69 -3.45
C ILE A 223 3.22 15.91 -4.84
N LYS A 224 4.18 15.07 -5.26
CA LYS A 224 4.79 15.14 -6.60
C LYS A 224 3.76 14.88 -7.70
N GLU A 225 2.93 13.84 -7.57
CA GLU A 225 1.83 13.57 -8.51
C GLU A 225 0.86 14.76 -8.60
N ASN A 226 0.40 15.27 -7.46
CA ASN A 226 -0.48 16.44 -7.44
C ASN A 226 0.17 17.67 -8.10
N THR A 227 1.47 17.88 -7.88
CA THR A 227 2.22 18.99 -8.50
C THR A 227 2.26 18.84 -10.01
N THR A 228 2.48 17.63 -10.53
CA THR A 228 2.45 17.38 -11.97
C THR A 228 1.06 17.60 -12.57
N GLN A 229 0.00 17.22 -11.85
CA GLN A 229 -1.38 17.46 -12.27
C GLN A 229 -1.69 18.96 -12.30
N TRP A 230 -1.36 19.70 -11.24
CA TRP A 230 -1.55 21.15 -11.19
C TRP A 230 -0.80 21.85 -12.31
N GLN A 231 0.42 21.42 -12.64
CA GLN A 231 1.17 21.98 -13.76
C GLN A 231 0.47 21.75 -15.11
N SER A 232 -0.12 20.57 -15.32
CA SER A 232 -0.95 20.26 -16.49
C SER A 232 -2.20 21.13 -16.54
N ASP A 233 -2.93 21.26 -15.43
CA ASP A 233 -4.15 22.04 -15.33
C ASP A 233 -3.88 23.53 -15.58
N ILE A 234 -2.79 24.07 -15.01
CA ILE A 234 -2.33 25.44 -15.25
C ILE A 234 -2.00 25.66 -16.73
N LYS A 235 -1.33 24.69 -17.38
CA LYS A 235 -1.03 24.77 -18.81
C LYS A 235 -2.32 24.81 -19.64
N ALA A 236 -3.27 23.93 -19.37
CA ALA A 236 -4.55 23.90 -20.07
C ALA A 236 -5.37 25.18 -19.83
N ALA A 237 -5.37 25.70 -18.60
CA ALA A 237 -6.02 26.96 -18.27
C ALA A 237 -5.38 28.14 -19.03
N LYS A 238 -4.04 28.14 -19.16
CA LYS A 238 -3.31 29.15 -19.93
C LYS A 238 -3.67 29.10 -21.42
N GLU A 239 -3.67 27.92 -22.04
CA GLU A 239 -4.05 27.74 -23.45
C GLU A 239 -5.50 28.20 -23.72
N ASN A 240 -6.43 27.88 -22.81
CA ASN A 240 -7.80 28.37 -22.88
C ASN A 240 -7.90 29.90 -22.75
N LEU A 241 -7.09 30.51 -21.87
CA LEU A 241 -7.05 31.96 -21.70
C LEU A 241 -6.48 32.66 -22.93
N GLU A 242 -5.42 32.11 -23.54
CA GLU A 242 -4.85 32.61 -24.80
C GLU A 242 -5.92 32.59 -25.91
N THR A 243 -6.65 31.48 -26.05
CA THR A 243 -7.74 31.34 -27.04
C THR A 243 -8.86 32.36 -26.80
N LYS A 244 -9.31 32.52 -25.54
CA LYS A 244 -10.33 33.52 -25.18
C LYS A 244 -9.86 34.95 -25.39
N THR A 245 -8.57 35.22 -25.21
CA THR A 245 -7.99 36.54 -25.46
C THR A 245 -8.04 36.86 -26.95
N GLU A 246 -7.69 35.89 -27.82
CA GLU A 246 -7.82 36.05 -29.27
C GLU A 246 -9.29 36.25 -29.71
N GLU A 247 -10.23 35.51 -29.13
CA GLU A 247 -11.66 35.71 -29.37
C GLU A 247 -12.10 37.11 -28.94
N PHE A 248 -11.68 37.57 -27.76
CA PHE A 248 -11.98 38.90 -27.25
C PHE A 248 -11.42 39.98 -28.18
N ASP A 249 -10.19 39.86 -28.67
CA ASP A 249 -9.58 40.81 -29.61
C ASP A 249 -10.35 40.88 -30.94
N LYS A 250 -10.79 39.73 -31.47
CA LYS A 250 -11.66 39.69 -32.66
C LYS A 250 -12.99 40.39 -32.40
N LEU A 251 -13.60 40.15 -31.25
CA LEU A 251 -14.87 40.74 -30.85
C LEU A 251 -14.76 42.25 -30.63
N ASN A 252 -13.68 42.70 -30.01
CA ASN A 252 -13.33 44.11 -29.82
C ASN A 252 -13.08 44.80 -31.17
N THR A 253 -12.36 44.17 -32.09
CA THR A 253 -12.15 44.68 -33.46
C THR A 253 -13.48 44.82 -34.20
N ARG A 254 -14.34 43.79 -34.15
CA ARG A 254 -15.68 43.84 -34.72
C ARG A 254 -16.53 44.95 -34.09
N SER A 255 -16.46 45.12 -32.76
CA SER A 255 -17.16 46.19 -32.04
C SER A 255 -16.72 47.57 -32.52
N LYS A 256 -15.41 47.80 -32.69
CA LYS A 256 -14.87 49.06 -33.24
C LYS A 256 -15.34 49.31 -34.68
N ASN A 257 -15.37 48.28 -35.52
CA ASN A 257 -15.87 48.40 -36.89
C ASN A 257 -17.36 48.74 -36.92
N ILE A 258 -18.18 48.07 -36.11
CA ILE A 258 -19.61 48.38 -35.98
C ILE A 258 -19.80 49.81 -35.48
N GLN A 259 -19.01 50.25 -34.49
CA GLN A 259 -19.08 51.63 -34.00
C GLN A 259 -18.78 52.63 -35.13
N LYS A 260 -17.74 52.38 -35.93
CA LYS A 260 -17.42 53.19 -37.10
C LYS A 260 -18.53 53.17 -38.15
N GLU A 261 -19.13 52.02 -38.44
CA GLU A 261 -20.27 51.90 -39.35
C GLU A 261 -21.50 52.68 -38.84
N ILE A 262 -21.75 52.66 -37.53
CA ILE A 262 -22.81 53.45 -36.89
C ILE A 262 -22.51 54.94 -37.02
N GLU A 263 -21.27 55.38 -36.77
CA GLU A 263 -20.86 56.78 -36.93
C GLU A 263 -21.02 57.22 -38.40
N GLU A 264 -20.53 56.44 -39.37
CA GLU A 264 -20.71 56.72 -40.81
C GLU A 264 -22.19 56.75 -41.22
N THR A 265 -23.02 55.84 -40.67
CA THR A 265 -24.46 55.81 -40.93
C THR A 265 -25.16 57.01 -40.29
N HIS A 266 -24.75 57.39 -39.08
CA HIS A 266 -25.26 58.57 -38.40
C HIS A 266 -24.92 59.83 -39.21
N GLU A 267 -23.68 59.97 -39.68
CA GLU A 267 -23.27 61.08 -40.55
C GLU A 267 -24.09 61.12 -41.85
N LYS A 268 -24.35 59.98 -42.50
CA LYS A 268 -25.16 59.92 -43.73
C LYS A 268 -26.63 60.29 -43.49
N ILE A 269 -27.22 59.85 -42.38
CA ILE A 269 -28.64 60.10 -42.08
C ILE A 269 -28.85 61.55 -41.64
N PHE A 270 -28.04 62.03 -40.69
CA PHE A 270 -28.25 63.30 -40.00
C PHE A 270 -27.36 64.45 -40.52
N GLY A 271 -26.32 64.14 -41.29
CA GLY A 271 -25.34 65.12 -41.77
C GLY A 271 -24.18 65.30 -40.79
N LYS A 272 -23.17 66.05 -41.22
CA LYS A 272 -22.03 66.47 -40.40
C LYS A 272 -21.75 67.96 -40.57
N THR A 273 -21.19 68.59 -39.55
CA THR A 273 -20.60 69.93 -39.66
C THR A 273 -19.13 69.75 -40.02
N ASP A 274 -18.73 70.29 -41.16
CA ASP A 274 -17.32 70.27 -41.58
C ASP A 274 -16.48 71.22 -40.69
N GLU A 275 -15.14 71.09 -40.72
CA GLU A 275 -14.22 71.97 -39.98
C GLU A 275 -14.40 73.48 -40.33
N ASP A 276 -15.02 73.77 -41.47
CA ASP A 276 -15.40 75.12 -41.95
C ASP A 276 -16.81 75.58 -41.53
N ASN A 277 -17.46 74.90 -40.56
CA ASN A 277 -18.79 75.23 -40.05
C ASN A 277 -19.90 75.25 -41.13
N LYS A 278 -19.67 74.56 -42.26
CA LYS A 278 -20.66 74.32 -43.31
C LYS A 278 -21.38 73.01 -43.05
N LEU A 279 -22.71 73.07 -43.02
CA LEU A 279 -23.56 71.92 -42.77
C LEU A 279 -23.63 71.05 -44.03
N ILE A 280 -23.03 69.86 -43.98
CA ILE A 280 -23.22 68.84 -45.02
C ILE A 280 -24.56 68.16 -44.71
N LYS A 281 -25.56 68.43 -45.56
CA LYS A 281 -26.93 67.92 -45.37
C LYS A 281 -26.94 66.39 -45.44
N GLY A 282 -27.55 65.76 -44.45
CA GLY A 282 -27.81 64.31 -44.45
C GLY A 282 -29.08 63.96 -45.23
N TYR A 283 -29.31 62.67 -45.46
CA TYR A 283 -30.50 62.17 -46.15
C TYR A 283 -31.82 62.65 -45.51
N LEU A 284 -31.87 62.88 -44.20
CA LEU A 284 -33.06 63.43 -43.55
C LEU A 284 -33.36 64.86 -44.00
N GLN A 285 -32.34 65.71 -44.12
CA GLN A 285 -32.50 67.07 -44.63
C GLN A 285 -32.78 67.09 -46.14
N GLU A 286 -32.14 66.20 -46.91
CA GLU A 286 -32.44 66.06 -48.34
C GLU A 286 -33.87 65.57 -48.60
N THR A 287 -34.37 64.65 -47.77
CA THR A 287 -35.75 64.15 -47.88
C THR A 287 -36.78 65.19 -47.41
N GLU A 288 -36.48 65.96 -46.37
CA GLU A 288 -37.31 67.10 -45.94
C GLU A 288 -37.32 68.21 -47.01
N ASP A 289 -36.17 68.53 -47.61
CA ASP A 289 -36.04 69.47 -48.72
C ASP A 289 -36.79 68.96 -49.96
N LEU A 290 -36.67 67.67 -50.28
CA LEU A 290 -37.41 67.04 -51.37
C LEU A 290 -38.91 67.09 -51.11
N LYS A 291 -39.37 66.75 -49.90
CA LYS A 291 -40.79 66.83 -49.51
C LYS A 291 -41.31 68.26 -49.64
N ASN A 292 -40.54 69.26 -49.18
CA ASN A 292 -40.91 70.67 -49.32
C ASN A 292 -40.94 71.11 -50.79
N SER A 293 -39.98 70.67 -51.60
CA SER A 293 -39.97 70.92 -53.04
C SER A 293 -41.14 70.23 -53.76
N LEU A 294 -41.51 69.03 -53.34
CA LEU A 294 -42.65 68.27 -53.86
C LEU A 294 -43.97 68.91 -53.45
N ALA A 295 -44.08 69.40 -52.21
CA ALA A 295 -45.24 70.16 -51.74
C ALA A 295 -45.38 71.48 -52.52
N LYS A 296 -44.26 72.16 -52.78
CA LYS A 296 -44.24 73.36 -53.62
C LYS A 296 -44.65 73.04 -55.07
N PHE A 297 -44.11 71.97 -55.65
CA PHE A 297 -44.47 71.51 -56.99
C PHE A 297 -45.93 71.07 -57.09
N LEU A 298 -46.45 70.33 -56.10
CA LEU A 298 -47.85 69.93 -56.03
C LEU A 298 -48.76 71.14 -55.95
N LYS A 299 -48.41 72.16 -55.15
CA LYS A 299 -49.16 73.42 -55.08
C LYS A 299 -49.12 74.17 -56.43
N GLU A 300 -47.96 74.24 -57.08
CA GLU A 300 -47.83 74.84 -58.43
C GLU A 300 -48.63 74.07 -59.50
N GLN A 301 -48.71 72.73 -59.39
CA GLN A 301 -49.53 71.90 -60.27
C GLN A 301 -51.02 72.03 -59.96
N GLU A 302 -51.40 72.10 -58.69
CA GLU A 302 -52.78 72.34 -58.25
C GLU A 302 -53.29 73.69 -58.79
N ASP A 303 -52.47 74.74 -58.70
CA ASP A 303 -52.78 76.06 -59.27
C ASP A 303 -52.94 75.99 -60.81
N LYS A 304 -52.08 75.25 -61.51
CA LYS A 304 -52.19 75.03 -62.98
C LYS A 304 -53.39 74.18 -63.36
N PHE A 305 -53.68 73.11 -62.63
CA PHE A 305 -54.83 72.24 -62.83
C PHE A 305 -56.12 73.01 -62.56
N LEU A 306 -56.20 73.84 -61.51
CA LEU A 306 -57.36 74.69 -61.26
C LEU A 306 -57.58 75.70 -62.37
N ALA A 307 -56.51 76.33 -62.88
CA ALA A 307 -56.60 77.25 -64.01
C ALA A 307 -57.12 76.55 -65.29
N GLN A 308 -56.55 75.38 -65.66
CA GLN A 308 -56.98 74.61 -66.82
C GLN A 308 -58.35 73.94 -66.64
N PHE A 309 -58.66 73.48 -65.43
CA PHE A 309 -59.95 72.87 -65.10
C PHE A 309 -61.08 73.90 -65.15
N THR A 310 -60.82 75.15 -64.77
CA THR A 310 -61.82 76.24 -64.88
C THR A 310 -62.07 76.60 -66.36
N GLU A 311 -61.04 76.53 -67.21
CA GLU A 311 -61.16 76.71 -68.67
C GLU A 311 -61.89 75.54 -69.35
N ILE A 312 -61.67 74.30 -68.88
CA ILE A 312 -62.28 73.08 -69.44
C ILE A 312 -63.71 72.83 -68.92
N LYS A 313 -64.03 73.15 -67.64
CA LYS A 313 -65.39 73.02 -67.09
C LYS A 313 -66.39 74.01 -67.69
N GLY A 314 -65.93 75.13 -68.23
CA GLY A 314 -66.77 76.07 -68.96
C GLY A 314 -67.28 75.53 -70.30
N LEU A 315 -66.66 74.47 -70.84
CA LEU A 315 -66.92 74.03 -72.21
C LEU A 315 -67.69 72.72 -72.38
N LEU A 316 -67.87 71.84 -71.38
CA LEU A 316 -68.68 70.62 -71.58
C LEU A 316 -69.03 69.84 -70.28
N PRO A 317 -70.26 69.95 -69.76
CA PRO A 317 -70.86 68.96 -68.86
C PRO A 317 -71.92 68.14 -69.62
N ASP A 318 -71.60 66.90 -70.02
CA ASP A 318 -72.53 65.76 -70.33
C ASP A 318 -71.98 64.73 -71.36
N ALA A 319 -70.79 64.92 -71.92
CA ALA A 319 -70.35 64.13 -73.08
C ALA A 319 -69.82 62.70 -72.81
N THR A 320 -69.56 62.28 -71.57
CA THR A 320 -68.87 61.00 -71.32
C THR A 320 -69.79 59.77 -71.30
N SER A 321 -71.03 59.86 -70.82
CA SER A 321 -71.92 58.70 -70.78
C SER A 321 -72.70 58.48 -72.09
N ALA A 322 -73.03 59.56 -72.81
CA ALA A 322 -73.67 59.49 -74.13
C ALA A 322 -72.69 59.00 -75.23
N GLY A 323 -71.40 59.36 -75.14
CA GLY A 323 -70.38 59.01 -76.14
C GLY A 323 -70.10 57.51 -76.24
N LEU A 324 -70.05 56.78 -75.11
CA LEU A 324 -69.80 55.34 -75.08
C LEU A 324 -70.98 54.52 -75.64
N ALA A 325 -72.22 54.89 -75.29
CA ALA A 325 -73.42 54.25 -75.84
C ALA A 325 -73.54 54.44 -77.36
N ALA A 326 -73.24 55.64 -77.86
CA ALA A 326 -73.21 55.93 -79.29
C ALA A 326 -72.12 55.13 -80.03
N ALA A 327 -70.95 54.93 -79.42
CA ALA A 327 -69.87 54.12 -80.00
C ALA A 327 -70.26 52.63 -80.13
N TYR A 328 -70.91 52.04 -79.11
CA TYR A 328 -71.40 50.66 -79.18
C TYR A 328 -72.55 50.48 -80.18
N GLN A 329 -73.46 51.46 -80.28
CA GLN A 329 -74.51 51.45 -81.29
C GLN A 329 -73.92 51.46 -82.71
N LYS A 330 -72.96 52.36 -82.97
CA LYS A 330 -72.28 52.43 -84.28
C LYS A 330 -71.54 51.14 -84.62
N GLN A 331 -70.90 50.49 -83.63
CA GLN A 331 -70.23 49.21 -83.82
C GLN A 331 -71.21 48.08 -84.15
N LYS A 332 -72.35 47.99 -83.43
CA LYS A 332 -73.43 47.03 -83.71
C LYS A 332 -74.01 47.20 -85.12
N GLU A 333 -74.26 48.43 -85.54
CA GLU A 333 -74.79 48.73 -86.88
C GLU A 333 -73.81 48.31 -87.98
N SER A 334 -72.49 48.44 -87.74
CA SER A 334 -71.44 48.07 -88.69
C SER A 334 -71.42 46.58 -89.07
N TYR A 335 -71.96 45.69 -88.24
CA TYR A 335 -72.03 44.25 -88.53
C TYR A 335 -73.24 43.84 -89.37
N THR A 336 -74.25 44.70 -89.52
CA THR A 336 -75.46 44.39 -90.29
C THR A 336 -75.14 44.16 -91.77
N GLN A 337 -74.26 45.00 -92.34
CA GLN A 337 -73.86 44.92 -93.74
C GLN A 337 -73.05 43.65 -94.08
N PRO A 338 -71.99 43.28 -93.32
CA PRO A 338 -71.31 42.00 -93.49
C PRO A 338 -72.22 40.78 -93.35
N ILE A 339 -73.15 40.76 -92.38
CA ILE A 339 -74.10 39.65 -92.19
C ILE A 339 -74.98 39.48 -93.42
N LEU A 340 -75.48 40.58 -93.99
CA LEU A 340 -76.28 40.56 -95.20
C LEU A 340 -75.46 40.09 -96.41
N LEU A 341 -74.24 40.61 -96.58
CA LEU A 341 -73.36 40.26 -97.68
C LEU A 341 -73.02 38.76 -97.68
N TRP A 342 -72.62 38.20 -96.54
CA TRP A 342 -72.35 36.77 -96.42
C TRP A 342 -73.61 35.91 -96.57
N SER A 343 -74.78 36.42 -96.18
CA SER A 343 -76.06 35.75 -96.47
C SER A 343 -76.34 35.69 -97.96
N ILE A 344 -76.10 36.78 -98.69
CA ILE A 344 -76.26 36.83 -100.15
C ILE A 344 -75.27 35.89 -100.82
N VAL A 345 -74.00 35.88 -100.41
CA VAL A 345 -72.97 34.95 -100.93
C VAL A 345 -73.38 33.49 -100.69
N PHE A 346 -73.89 33.18 -99.51
CA PHE A 346 -74.39 31.83 -99.20
C PHE A 346 -75.54 31.42 -100.13
N PHE A 347 -76.59 32.23 -100.24
CA PHE A 347 -77.71 31.94 -101.14
C PHE A 347 -77.27 31.89 -102.61
N SER A 348 -76.38 32.78 -103.05
CA SER A 348 -75.83 32.79 -104.40
C SER A 348 -75.00 31.54 -104.69
N SER A 349 -74.25 31.02 -103.72
CA SER A 349 -73.49 29.79 -103.87
C SER A 349 -74.40 28.56 -104.06
N ILE A 350 -75.50 28.48 -103.29
CA ILE A 350 -76.48 27.40 -103.42
C ILE A 350 -77.20 27.52 -104.77
N LEU A 351 -77.65 28.73 -105.12
CA LEU A 351 -78.33 28.98 -106.39
C LEU A 351 -77.43 28.63 -107.58
N GLY A 352 -76.16 29.06 -107.55
CA GLY A 352 -75.16 28.73 -108.57
C GLY A 352 -74.96 27.23 -108.72
N MET A 353 -74.84 26.50 -107.61
CA MET A 353 -74.72 25.04 -107.62
C MET A 353 -75.95 24.36 -108.22
N THR A 354 -77.14 24.88 -107.93
CA THR A 354 -78.40 24.36 -108.46
C THR A 354 -78.53 24.63 -109.97
N VAL A 355 -78.19 25.84 -110.42
CA VAL A 355 -78.21 26.21 -111.85
C VAL A 355 -77.22 25.37 -112.64
N VAL A 356 -75.98 25.19 -112.15
CA VAL A 356 -74.98 24.35 -112.80
C VAL A 356 -75.46 22.89 -112.86
N GLY A 357 -76.02 22.36 -111.77
CA GLY A 357 -76.62 21.03 -111.76
C GLY A 357 -77.76 20.86 -112.77
N VAL A 358 -78.63 21.86 -112.92
CA VAL A 358 -79.71 21.86 -113.93
C VAL A 358 -79.17 21.98 -115.34
N ILE A 359 -78.15 22.80 -115.60
CA ILE A 359 -77.50 22.91 -116.92
C ILE A 359 -76.89 21.56 -117.32
N ILE A 360 -76.20 20.89 -116.40
CA ILE A 360 -75.64 19.56 -116.62
C ILE A 360 -76.76 18.57 -116.98
N LEU A 361 -77.87 18.58 -116.23
CA LEU A 361 -79.04 17.74 -116.54
C LEU A 361 -79.64 18.03 -117.92
N ILE A 362 -79.82 19.30 -118.30
CA ILE A 362 -80.38 19.68 -119.61
C ILE A 362 -79.44 19.28 -120.75
N MET A 363 -78.13 19.50 -120.60
CA MET A 363 -77.13 19.06 -121.60
C MET A 363 -77.14 17.54 -121.74
N HIS A 364 -77.29 16.80 -120.64
CA HIS A 364 -77.36 15.35 -120.65
C HIS A 364 -78.62 14.84 -121.37
N PHE A 365 -79.79 15.45 -121.16
CA PHE A 365 -81.02 15.07 -121.88
C PHE A 365 -81.05 15.48 -123.36
N LYS A 366 -80.33 16.54 -123.78
CA LYS A 366 -80.24 16.95 -125.20
C LYS A 366 -79.29 16.09 -126.04
N ASN A 367 -78.26 15.52 -125.42
CA ASN A 367 -77.27 14.69 -126.11
C ASN A 367 -77.52 13.23 -125.76
N ALA A 368 -78.52 12.61 -126.39
CA ALA A 368 -78.81 11.20 -126.22
C ALA A 368 -77.75 10.33 -126.91
N ILE A 369 -76.66 9.98 -126.20
CA ILE A 369 -75.84 8.78 -126.40
C ILE A 369 -75.33 8.35 -125.00
N ASP A 370 -75.75 7.15 -124.62
CA ASP A 370 -75.30 6.32 -123.50
C ASP A 370 -75.70 6.69 -122.05
N THR A 371 -76.83 6.10 -121.65
CA THR A 371 -77.30 6.00 -120.26
C THR A 371 -76.50 4.92 -119.52
N SER A 372 -75.32 5.29 -119.03
CA SER A 372 -74.50 4.46 -118.13
C SER A 372 -74.16 5.23 -116.85
N LEU A 373 -74.39 4.62 -115.68
CA LEU A 373 -74.07 5.19 -114.37
C LEU A 373 -72.60 5.65 -114.29
N ASN A 374 -71.70 4.93 -114.94
CA ASN A 374 -70.29 5.30 -115.00
C ASN A 374 -70.07 6.62 -115.78
N GLY A 375 -70.85 6.88 -116.84
CA GLY A 375 -70.77 8.13 -117.60
C GLY A 375 -71.21 9.34 -116.78
N ALA A 376 -72.30 9.21 -116.02
CA ALA A 376 -72.76 10.24 -115.10
C ALA A 376 -71.76 10.48 -113.95
N PHE A 377 -71.17 9.40 -113.40
CA PHE A 377 -70.11 9.50 -112.39
C PHE A 377 -68.86 10.18 -112.91
N ILE A 378 -68.39 9.82 -114.10
CA ILE A 378 -67.20 10.43 -114.73
C ILE A 378 -67.46 11.90 -115.03
N SER A 379 -68.67 12.27 -115.46
CA SER A 379 -69.04 13.67 -115.66
C SER A 379 -69.08 14.46 -114.34
N LEU A 380 -69.66 13.90 -113.27
CA LEU A 380 -69.59 14.50 -111.93
C LEU A 380 -68.16 14.62 -111.40
N LEU A 381 -67.29 13.64 -111.68
CA LEU A 381 -65.89 13.67 -111.28
C LEU A 381 -65.09 14.72 -112.06
N LYS A 382 -65.42 14.91 -113.33
CA LYS A 382 -64.84 15.95 -114.19
C LYS A 382 -65.23 17.35 -113.73
N ASP A 383 -66.46 17.52 -113.25
CA ASP A 383 -66.98 18.80 -112.78
C ASP A 383 -66.71 19.05 -111.27
N LEU A 384 -66.18 18.04 -110.56
CA LEU A 384 -65.80 18.08 -109.14
C LEU A 384 -64.88 19.25 -108.75
N PRO A 385 -63.89 19.67 -109.56
CA PRO A 385 -63.07 20.84 -109.26
C PRO A 385 -63.86 22.14 -109.16
N PHE A 386 -65.08 22.21 -109.71
CA PHE A 386 -65.96 23.37 -109.61
C PHE A 386 -66.88 23.30 -108.38
N PHE A 387 -67.34 22.10 -108.01
CA PHE A 387 -68.21 21.90 -106.85
C PHE A 387 -67.45 22.04 -105.52
N ILE A 388 -66.21 21.53 -105.41
CA ILE A 388 -65.44 21.59 -104.14
C ILE A 388 -65.25 23.04 -103.65
N PRO A 389 -64.76 24.00 -104.46
CA PRO A 389 -64.63 25.39 -104.03
C PRO A 389 -65.98 26.04 -103.70
N THR A 390 -67.05 25.68 -104.44
CA THR A 390 -68.38 26.25 -104.23
C THR A 390 -69.01 25.78 -102.91
N ILE A 391 -68.86 24.49 -102.57
CA ILE A 391 -69.32 23.92 -101.30
C ILE A 391 -68.51 24.51 -100.14
N TRP A 392 -67.19 24.64 -100.31
CA TRP A 392 -66.35 25.30 -99.31
C TRP A 392 -66.76 26.77 -99.12
N LEU A 393 -67.02 27.51 -100.20
CA LEU A 393 -67.47 28.89 -100.14
C LEU A 393 -68.81 29.01 -99.40
N ALA A 394 -69.76 28.09 -99.64
CA ALA A 394 -71.02 28.05 -98.93
C ALA A 394 -70.82 27.78 -97.42
N ALA A 395 -70.02 26.77 -97.07
CA ALA A 395 -69.71 26.45 -95.68
C ALA A 395 -68.99 27.61 -94.97
N PHE A 396 -68.05 28.25 -95.65
CA PHE A 396 -67.30 29.40 -95.17
C PHE A 396 -68.22 30.62 -94.96
N ALA A 397 -69.06 30.95 -95.94
CA ALA A 397 -70.02 32.05 -95.84
C ALA A 397 -71.01 31.85 -94.68
N SER A 398 -71.50 30.61 -94.48
CA SER A 398 -72.39 30.26 -93.38
C SER A 398 -71.73 30.46 -92.01
N LYS A 399 -70.49 29.97 -91.84
CA LYS A 399 -69.71 30.14 -90.61
C LYS A 399 -69.43 31.61 -90.32
N GLN A 400 -69.02 32.36 -91.34
CA GLN A 400 -68.71 33.78 -91.22
C GLN A 400 -69.96 34.61 -90.84
N GLN A 401 -71.13 34.25 -91.39
CA GLN A 401 -72.40 34.88 -91.05
C GLN A 401 -72.79 34.65 -89.57
N SER A 402 -72.61 33.43 -89.04
CA SER A 402 -72.86 33.11 -87.62
C SER A 402 -72.00 33.97 -86.69
N GLN A 403 -70.70 34.07 -86.99
CA GLN A 403 -69.74 34.84 -86.19
C GLN A 403 -70.10 36.32 -86.12
N TYR A 404 -70.47 36.94 -87.24
CA TYR A 404 -70.86 38.35 -87.25
C TYR A 404 -72.19 38.61 -86.52
N LYS A 405 -73.17 37.71 -86.62
CA LYS A 405 -74.44 37.81 -85.85
C LYS A 405 -74.18 37.78 -84.35
N ARG A 406 -73.26 36.94 -83.89
CA ARG A 406 -72.89 36.86 -82.48
C ARG A 406 -72.21 38.15 -81.98
N LEU A 407 -71.24 38.66 -82.74
CA LEU A 407 -70.61 39.94 -82.45
C LEU A 407 -71.65 41.07 -82.36
N GLN A 408 -72.62 41.09 -83.28
CA GLN A 408 -73.71 42.08 -83.26
C GLN A 408 -74.56 42.00 -81.98
N GLN A 409 -74.91 40.80 -81.51
CA GLN A 409 -75.69 40.60 -80.28
C GLN A 409 -74.90 41.04 -79.02
N GLU A 410 -73.60 40.76 -78.98
CA GLU A 410 -72.74 41.17 -77.86
C GLU A 410 -72.59 42.69 -77.77
N TYR A 411 -72.41 43.37 -78.91
CA TYR A 411 -72.36 44.84 -78.91
C TYR A 411 -73.72 45.48 -78.64
N ALA A 412 -74.84 44.84 -79.02
CA ALA A 412 -76.18 45.28 -78.62
C ALA A 412 -76.41 45.18 -77.10
N PHE A 413 -75.86 44.14 -76.47
CA PHE A 413 -75.88 44.01 -75.00
C PHE A 413 -75.03 45.10 -74.33
N LYS A 414 -73.82 45.37 -74.85
CA LYS A 414 -72.94 46.44 -74.36
C LYS A 414 -73.56 47.84 -74.53
N GLU A 415 -74.22 48.10 -75.66
CA GLU A 415 -74.98 49.32 -75.93
C GLU A 415 -76.09 49.52 -74.90
N THR A 416 -76.90 48.50 -74.66
CA THR A 416 -78.05 48.56 -73.72
C THR A 416 -77.56 48.81 -72.29
N ASN A 417 -76.49 48.14 -71.86
CA ASN A 417 -75.92 48.31 -70.52
C ASN A 417 -75.27 49.70 -70.33
N ALA A 418 -74.65 50.26 -71.38
CA ALA A 418 -74.12 51.62 -71.33
C ALA A 418 -75.24 52.69 -71.28
N LYS A 419 -76.35 52.48 -72.01
CA LYS A 419 -77.53 53.36 -71.97
C LYS A 419 -78.24 53.31 -70.61
N SER A 420 -78.37 52.13 -70.00
CA SER A 420 -79.02 51.98 -68.68
C SER A 420 -78.19 52.48 -67.50
N PHE A 421 -76.86 52.59 -67.65
CA PHE A 421 -75.97 53.07 -66.58
C PHE A 421 -76.35 54.47 -66.07
N HIS A 422 -76.68 55.40 -66.96
CA HIS A 422 -77.09 56.75 -66.56
C HIS A 422 -78.37 56.73 -65.71
N GLY A 423 -79.37 55.93 -66.10
CA GLY A 423 -80.61 55.76 -65.35
C GLY A 423 -80.42 55.04 -64.01
N HIS A 424 -79.56 54.02 -63.95
CA HIS A 424 -79.24 53.33 -62.69
C HIS A 424 -78.42 54.21 -61.74
N LYS A 425 -77.48 55.00 -62.27
CA LYS A 425 -76.73 55.99 -61.51
C LYS A 425 -77.67 57.03 -60.91
N GLU A 426 -78.60 57.57 -61.71
CA GLU A 426 -79.59 58.54 -61.23
C GLU A 426 -80.51 57.96 -60.14
N GLN A 427 -80.97 56.70 -60.31
CA GLN A 427 -81.78 56.03 -59.29
C GLN A 427 -81.02 55.80 -57.98
N ILE A 428 -79.73 55.40 -58.04
CA ILE A 428 -78.93 55.17 -56.84
C ILE A 428 -78.53 56.49 -56.16
N GLU A 429 -78.25 57.55 -56.91
CA GLU A 429 -78.01 58.89 -56.35
C GLU A 429 -79.26 59.46 -55.66
N ARG A 430 -80.46 59.18 -56.18
CA ARG A 430 -81.73 59.50 -55.49
C ARG A 430 -81.88 58.69 -54.20
N LEU A 431 -81.62 57.38 -54.21
CA LEU A 431 -81.70 56.51 -53.02
C LEU A 431 -80.65 56.83 -51.95
N MET A 432 -79.47 57.34 -52.33
CA MET A 432 -78.46 57.86 -51.39
C MET A 432 -78.92 59.15 -50.70
N LYS A 433 -79.66 60.02 -51.40
CA LYS A 433 -80.21 61.25 -50.82
C LYS A 433 -81.27 60.98 -49.74
N ASP A 434 -82.00 59.88 -49.87
CA ASP A 434 -83.03 59.45 -48.91
C ASP A 434 -82.48 58.55 -47.77
N GLY A 435 -81.15 58.44 -47.65
CA GLY A 435 -80.48 57.81 -46.50
C GLY A 435 -80.54 56.27 -46.45
N ALA A 436 -80.95 55.61 -47.52
CA ALA A 436 -81.24 54.17 -47.55
C ALA A 436 -80.28 53.35 -48.45
N ALA A 437 -79.13 53.88 -48.87
CA ALA A 437 -78.22 53.17 -49.77
C ALA A 437 -76.72 53.40 -49.46
N ASP A 438 -75.98 52.28 -49.35
CA ASP A 438 -74.55 52.25 -49.09
C ASP A 438 -73.70 52.60 -50.33
N LYS A 439 -72.56 53.25 -50.07
CA LYS A 439 -71.50 53.56 -51.07
C LYS A 439 -71.02 52.33 -51.84
N GLU A 440 -71.21 51.15 -51.25
CA GLU A 440 -70.89 49.84 -51.81
C GLU A 440 -71.77 49.47 -53.02
N LEU A 441 -73.02 49.91 -53.11
CA LEU A 441 -73.91 49.63 -54.23
C LEU A 441 -73.49 50.36 -55.52
N ILE A 442 -73.02 51.61 -55.41
CA ILE A 442 -72.44 52.33 -56.55
C ILE A 442 -71.12 51.67 -56.98
N ALA A 443 -70.28 51.27 -56.02
CA ALA A 443 -69.03 50.60 -56.31
C ALA A 443 -69.26 49.26 -57.02
N GLN A 444 -70.26 48.48 -56.59
CA GLN A 444 -70.66 47.23 -57.25
C GLN A 444 -71.23 47.48 -58.65
N LEU A 445 -72.08 48.51 -58.86
CA LEU A 445 -72.62 48.83 -60.19
C LEU A 445 -71.53 49.26 -61.18
N VAL A 446 -70.60 50.11 -60.74
CA VAL A 446 -69.44 50.53 -61.57
C VAL A 446 -68.51 49.35 -61.84
N ALA A 447 -68.27 48.49 -60.84
CA ALA A 447 -67.51 47.25 -61.02
C ALA A 447 -68.18 46.30 -62.02
N GLN A 448 -69.52 46.17 -61.98
CA GLN A 448 -70.28 45.36 -62.95
C GLN A 448 -70.16 45.92 -64.37
N LEU A 449 -70.22 47.24 -64.55
CA LEU A 449 -70.04 47.89 -65.85
C LEU A 449 -68.60 47.70 -66.37
N VAL A 450 -67.59 47.88 -65.52
CA VAL A 450 -66.19 47.63 -65.87
C VAL A 450 -65.98 46.15 -66.24
N MET A 451 -66.57 45.22 -65.49
CA MET A 451 -66.49 43.79 -65.79
C MET A 451 -67.15 43.43 -67.13
N ILE A 452 -68.33 43.98 -67.44
CA ILE A 452 -69.06 43.74 -68.70
C ILE A 452 -68.35 44.38 -69.90
N THR A 453 -67.77 45.57 -69.71
CA THR A 453 -67.01 46.26 -70.76
C THR A 453 -65.64 45.62 -71.01
N ALA A 454 -65.00 45.09 -69.95
CA ALA A 454 -63.71 44.39 -70.00
C ALA A 454 -63.77 42.98 -70.59
N GLN A 455 -64.95 42.35 -70.68
CA GLN A 455 -65.08 41.09 -71.42
C GLN A 455 -64.84 41.31 -72.92
N ASN A 456 -63.70 40.80 -73.41
CA ASN A 456 -63.29 40.90 -74.81
C ASN A 456 -64.16 39.97 -75.69
N PRO A 457 -64.80 40.49 -76.76
CA PRO A 457 -65.62 39.70 -77.69
C PRO A 457 -64.90 38.51 -78.36
N SER A 458 -63.56 38.44 -78.27
CA SER A 458 -62.80 37.30 -78.79
C SER A 458 -62.93 36.03 -77.96
N TYR A 459 -63.23 36.11 -76.65
CA TYR A 459 -63.31 34.93 -75.78
C TYR A 459 -64.58 34.10 -75.98
N THR A 460 -65.67 34.72 -76.42
CA THR A 460 -66.90 34.03 -76.79
C THR A 460 -66.75 33.35 -78.15
N LEU A 461 -66.02 33.96 -79.08
CA LEU A 461 -65.75 33.42 -80.41
C LEU A 461 -64.83 32.17 -80.42
N ASP A 462 -63.98 31.98 -79.40
CA ASP A 462 -62.92 30.95 -79.38
C ASP A 462 -63.13 29.80 -78.34
N ASN A 463 -64.35 29.65 -77.80
CA ASN A 463 -64.62 28.53 -76.89
C ASN A 463 -64.95 27.23 -77.66
N LYS A 464 -64.14 26.19 -77.46
CA LYS A 464 -64.22 24.84 -78.09
C LYS A 464 -65.48 24.02 -77.74
N SER A 465 -66.55 24.65 -77.28
CA SER A 465 -67.78 23.99 -76.79
C SER A 465 -69.01 24.22 -77.67
N HIS A 466 -68.87 24.93 -78.80
CA HIS A 466 -69.94 25.11 -79.78
C HIS A 466 -69.46 24.67 -81.17
N GLU A 467 -69.67 23.39 -81.48
CA GLU A 467 -69.55 22.82 -82.82
C GLU A 467 -70.60 23.43 -83.77
N ASP A 468 -70.30 24.61 -84.33
CA ASP A 468 -71.01 25.18 -85.48
C ASP A 468 -70.55 24.49 -86.78
N SER A 469 -70.64 23.16 -86.83
CA SER A 469 -70.52 22.38 -88.06
C SER A 469 -71.91 22.01 -88.58
N SER A 470 -72.19 22.37 -89.84
CA SER A 470 -73.44 22.04 -90.54
C SER A 470 -73.77 20.54 -90.40
N PRO A 471 -75.05 20.12 -90.24
CA PRO A 471 -75.42 18.72 -90.04
C PRO A 471 -74.79 17.75 -91.05
N LEU A 472 -74.52 18.21 -92.28
CA LEU A 472 -73.85 17.44 -93.33
C LEU A 472 -72.34 17.24 -93.09
N LEU A 473 -71.66 18.23 -92.50
CA LEU A 473 -70.24 18.14 -92.13
C LEU A 473 -70.01 17.14 -90.98
N LYS A 474 -70.95 17.05 -90.03
CA LYS A 474 -70.91 16.04 -88.95
C LYS A 474 -71.07 14.61 -89.47
N VAL A 475 -71.79 14.40 -90.58
CA VAL A 475 -71.88 13.09 -91.23
C VAL A 475 -70.59 12.78 -92.00
N PHE A 476 -70.00 13.77 -92.67
CA PHE A 476 -68.77 13.60 -93.44
C PHE A 476 -67.55 13.29 -92.56
N GLU A 477 -67.39 13.96 -91.41
CA GLU A 477 -66.32 13.67 -90.43
C GLU A 477 -66.51 12.32 -89.72
N LYS A 478 -67.75 11.86 -89.55
CA LYS A 478 -68.06 10.58 -88.89
C LYS A 478 -67.68 9.34 -89.73
N TYR A 479 -67.62 9.46 -91.06
CA TYR A 479 -67.36 8.33 -91.97
C TYR A 479 -66.01 8.38 -92.69
N LEU A 480 -65.18 9.42 -92.49
CA LEU A 480 -63.83 9.49 -93.05
C LEU A 480 -62.79 9.90 -91.97
N PRO A 481 -62.28 8.97 -91.15
CA PRO A 481 -61.30 9.29 -90.12
C PRO A 481 -59.89 9.42 -90.72
N TRP A 482 -59.42 10.65 -90.95
CA TRP A 482 -58.01 10.92 -91.20
C TRP A 482 -57.26 10.96 -89.86
N SER A 483 -56.44 9.93 -89.60
CA SER A 483 -55.75 9.73 -88.33
C SER A 483 -54.50 10.61 -88.19
N GLY A 484 -54.53 11.54 -87.23
CA GLY A 484 -53.36 12.30 -86.76
C GLY A 484 -53.54 12.73 -85.30
N GLY A 485 -53.35 11.80 -84.36
CA GLY A 485 -53.08 12.10 -82.94
C GLY A 485 -51.58 11.94 -82.65
N LYS A 486 -50.94 12.53 -81.64
CA LYS A 486 -51.36 13.23 -80.41
C LYS A 486 -50.21 14.17 -80.01
N LYS A 487 -50.51 15.24 -79.28
CA LYS A 487 -49.64 15.73 -78.18
C LYS A 487 -50.52 16.18 -77.03
N ASP A 488 -50.40 15.47 -75.91
CA ASP A 488 -50.98 15.82 -74.64
C ASP A 488 -50.24 17.00 -74.01
N LYS A 489 -51.04 17.82 -73.32
CA LYS A 489 -50.70 18.90 -72.39
C LYS A 489 -50.11 18.28 -71.10
N ALA A 490 -49.33 18.97 -70.27
CA ALA A 490 -49.45 20.36 -69.86
C ALA A 490 -48.09 20.97 -69.50
#